data_AF-H3A464-F1
#
_entry.id   AF-H3A464-F1
#
_cell.length_a   1.000
_cell.length_b   1.000
_cell.length_c   1.000
_cell.angle_alpha   90.00
_cell.angle_beta   90.00
_cell.angle_gamma   90.00
#
_symmetry.space_group_name_H-M   'P 1'
#
loop_
_entity.id
_entity.type
_entity.pdbx_description
1 polymer ?
#
loop_
_entity_poly.entity_id
_entity_poly.type
_entity_poly.pdbx_seq_one_letter_code
_entity_poly.pdbx_strand_id
1 'polypeptide(L)'
;MPKRPSPSGDIAPVQLKIHVGQKELSQGVCGHKYKKEIYETEKTRKLLFSGAQTFMWNSKPEGNCALNQGQEEICGAFSLMQGQALIGLDGKLSKNSLASQKAVGMSKACSVCRRLASIREACRLCDQFLCCSCSGCCSSCRRVCCSLCSVTEFNPSKNSTLCCFCIQ
;
A
#
# COMPACT_ATOMS: atom_id res chain seq x y z
N MET A 1 -46.44 14.75 48.13
CA MET A 1 -46.64 15.74 47.04
C MET A 1 -46.16 15.12 45.73
N PRO A 2 -46.99 15.06 44.67
CA PRO A 2 -46.55 14.52 43.38
C PRO A 2 -45.51 15.45 42.75
N LYS A 3 -44.39 14.91 42.26
CA LYS A 3 -43.41 15.69 41.50
C LYS A 3 -44.08 16.20 40.22
N ARG A 4 -43.91 17.49 39.91
CA ARG A 4 -44.42 18.08 38.66
C ARG A 4 -43.75 17.38 37.47
N PRO A 5 -44.51 17.02 36.42
CA PRO A 5 -43.92 16.49 35.19
C PRO A 5 -43.01 17.54 34.54
N SER A 6 -41.85 17.11 34.02
CA SER A 6 -40.88 17.98 33.37
C SER A 6 -41.43 18.54 32.06
N PRO A 7 -41.22 19.83 31.74
CA PRO A 7 -41.79 20.47 30.54
C PRO A 7 -41.35 19.83 29.23
N SER A 8 -40.15 19.25 29.22
CA SER A 8 -39.58 18.48 28.11
C SER A 8 -39.73 16.99 28.41
N GLY A 9 -40.93 16.44 28.17
CA GLY A 9 -41.12 14.99 28.17
C GLY A 9 -40.22 14.35 27.13
N ASP A 10 -39.45 13.34 27.53
CA ASP A 10 -38.81 12.25 26.77
C ASP A 10 -38.12 12.51 25.40
N ILE A 11 -37.95 13.76 24.96
CA ILE A 11 -37.36 14.11 23.64
C ILE A 11 -36.00 14.80 23.82
N ALA A 12 -35.31 14.58 24.95
CA ALA A 12 -33.90 14.93 25.01
C ALA A 12 -33.13 13.93 24.14
N PRO A 13 -32.31 14.37 23.16
CA PRO A 13 -31.49 13.45 22.40
C PRO A 13 -30.61 12.66 23.37
N VAL A 14 -30.60 11.33 23.20
CA VAL A 14 -29.78 10.44 24.01
C VAL A 14 -28.33 10.92 23.90
N GLN A 15 -27.76 11.40 25.00
CA GLN A 15 -26.36 11.82 25.04
C GLN A 15 -25.48 10.57 24.95
N LEU A 16 -25.10 10.21 23.73
CA LEU A 16 -24.22 9.07 23.47
C LEU A 16 -22.78 9.46 23.81
N LYS A 17 -22.16 8.73 24.74
CA LYS A 17 -20.70 8.77 24.89
C LYS A 17 -20.07 8.03 23.73
N ILE A 18 -19.50 8.78 22.79
CA ILE A 18 -18.63 8.24 21.75
C ILE A 18 -17.17 8.33 22.23
N HIS A 19 -16.40 7.28 21.95
CA HIS A 19 -14.95 7.36 22.11
C HIS A 19 -14.38 8.26 21.01
N VAL A 20 -13.53 9.20 21.38
CA VAL A 20 -12.84 10.08 20.43
C VAL A 20 -11.34 9.78 20.48
N GLY A 21 -10.83 9.22 19.39
CA GLY A 21 -9.43 8.88 19.19
C GLY A 21 -8.60 10.02 18.59
N GLN A 22 -7.28 9.83 18.56
CA GLN A 22 -6.33 10.85 18.08
C GLN A 22 -6.54 11.28 16.63
N LYS A 23 -7.02 10.35 15.79
CA LYS A 23 -7.35 10.65 14.39
C LYS A 23 -8.49 11.67 14.28
N GLU A 24 -9.53 11.51 15.09
CA GLU A 24 -10.69 12.40 15.11
C GLU A 24 -10.32 13.75 15.72
N LEU A 25 -9.50 13.76 16.78
CA LEU A 25 -8.94 15.01 17.35
C LEU A 25 -8.11 15.79 16.33
N SER A 26 -7.30 15.08 15.53
CA SER A 26 -6.48 15.68 14.48
C SER A 26 -7.32 16.24 13.32
N GLN A 27 -8.57 15.82 13.16
CA GLN A 27 -9.50 16.33 12.15
C GLN A 27 -10.52 17.33 12.73
N GLY A 28 -10.56 17.50 14.05
CA GLY A 28 -11.47 18.42 14.73
C GLY A 28 -11.06 19.90 14.64
N VAL A 29 -11.73 20.73 15.43
CA VAL A 29 -11.58 22.20 15.44
C VAL A 29 -10.14 22.66 15.72
N CYS A 30 -9.41 21.95 16.58
CA CYS A 30 -7.99 22.21 16.86
C CYS A 30 -7.02 21.36 16.00
N GLY A 31 -7.51 20.73 14.93
CA GLY A 31 -6.76 19.76 14.14
C GLY A 31 -5.45 20.31 13.56
N HIS A 32 -5.42 21.60 13.19
CA HIS A 32 -4.18 22.24 12.72
C HIS A 32 -3.08 22.24 13.79
N LYS A 33 -3.42 22.54 15.05
CA LYS A 33 -2.45 22.53 16.16
C LYS A 33 -1.93 21.12 16.43
N TYR A 34 -2.82 20.12 16.46
CA TYR A 34 -2.43 18.73 16.69
C TYR A 34 -1.58 18.15 15.55
N LYS A 35 -1.91 18.45 14.29
CA LYS A 35 -1.09 18.03 13.15
C LYS A 35 0.30 18.69 13.19
N LYS A 36 0.33 19.98 13.49
CA LYS A 36 1.57 20.73 13.67
C LYS A 36 2.40 20.14 14.79
N GLU A 37 1.80 19.84 15.93
CA GLU A 37 2.45 19.16 17.04
C GLU A 37 2.94 17.76 16.65
N ILE A 38 2.18 16.91 15.98
CA ILE A 38 2.66 15.57 15.54
C ILE A 38 3.84 15.67 14.57
N TYR A 39 3.87 16.69 13.73
CA TYR A 39 4.94 16.93 12.78
C TYR A 39 6.18 17.56 13.45
N GLU A 40 5.97 18.54 14.32
CA GLU A 40 7.01 19.33 14.99
C GLU A 40 7.55 18.66 16.24
N THR A 41 6.71 17.98 17.02
CA THR A 41 7.17 17.03 18.03
C THR A 41 8.07 16.05 17.30
N GLU A 42 9.29 15.96 17.81
CA GLU A 42 10.44 15.36 17.15
C GLU A 42 10.18 14.00 16.49
N LYS A 43 9.15 13.24 16.88
CA LYS A 43 8.90 11.87 16.44
C LYS A 43 8.76 11.72 14.93
N THR A 44 7.87 12.49 14.28
CA THR A 44 7.64 12.33 12.83
C THR A 44 8.79 12.92 12.03
N ARG A 45 9.22 14.13 12.40
CA ARG A 45 10.36 14.81 11.79
C ARG A 45 11.64 13.98 11.89
N LYS A 46 12.01 13.50 13.08
CA LYS A 46 13.19 12.63 13.27
C LYS A 46 13.09 11.35 12.45
N LEU A 47 11.92 10.72 12.39
CA LEU A 47 11.74 9.48 11.63
C LEU A 47 11.99 9.73 10.14
N LEU A 48 11.46 10.83 9.60
CA LEU A 48 11.70 11.24 8.21
C LEU A 48 13.18 11.54 7.94
N PHE A 49 13.83 12.34 8.80
CA PHE A 49 15.25 12.68 8.64
C PHE A 49 16.18 11.47 8.85
N SER A 50 15.89 10.59 9.80
CA SER A 50 16.63 9.35 10.04
C SER A 50 16.50 8.36 8.88
N GLY A 51 15.30 8.23 8.31
CA GLY A 51 15.07 7.43 7.11
C GLY A 51 15.83 7.96 5.90
N ALA A 52 15.80 9.28 5.68
CA ALA A 52 16.56 9.94 4.61
C ALA A 52 18.08 9.78 4.81
N GLN A 53 18.57 9.93 6.04
CA GLN A 53 19.98 9.73 6.36
C GLN A 53 20.42 8.28 6.11
N THR A 54 19.58 7.30 6.45
CA THR A 54 19.85 5.88 6.19
C THR A 54 19.91 5.59 4.70
N PHE A 55 19.05 6.23 3.90
CA PHE A 55 19.11 6.14 2.45
C PHE A 55 20.42 6.72 1.88
N MET A 56 20.83 7.92 2.33
CA MET A 56 22.10 8.53 1.89
C MET A 56 23.32 7.74 2.38
N TRP A 57 23.31 7.23 3.62
CA TRP A 57 24.43 6.50 4.21
C TRP A 57 24.67 5.14 3.53
N ASN A 58 23.60 4.44 3.12
CA ASN A 58 23.73 3.20 2.35
C ASN A 58 24.08 3.43 0.87
N SER A 59 24.18 4.69 0.44
CA SER A 59 24.68 5.07 -0.89
C SER A 59 26.20 5.28 -0.83
N LYS A 60 26.97 4.22 -0.52
CA LYS A 60 28.43 4.28 -0.65
C LYS A 60 28.81 4.19 -2.14
N PRO A 61 29.67 5.08 -2.66
CA PRO A 61 30.04 5.08 -4.07
C PRO A 61 31.13 4.03 -4.30
N GLU A 62 30.75 2.81 -4.66
CA GLU A 62 31.71 1.80 -5.11
C GLU A 62 31.70 1.75 -6.66
N GLY A 63 32.60 2.54 -7.24
CA GLY A 63 33.42 2.23 -8.41
C GLY A 63 32.76 1.69 -9.68
N ASN A 64 32.37 2.60 -10.59
CA ASN A 64 32.94 2.72 -11.94
C ASN A 64 32.18 3.79 -12.73
N CYS A 65 32.56 5.05 -12.56
CA CYS A 65 32.17 6.13 -13.45
C CYS A 65 33.18 6.21 -14.61
N ALA A 66 32.95 5.45 -15.67
CA ALA A 66 33.44 5.82 -16.99
C ALA A 66 32.54 6.94 -17.50
N LEU A 67 33.02 8.17 -17.30
CA LEU A 67 32.50 9.40 -17.88
C LEU A 67 32.30 9.21 -19.39
N ASN A 68 31.05 9.12 -19.84
CA ASN A 68 30.69 9.58 -21.17
C ASN A 68 29.71 10.74 -20.97
N GLN A 69 30.20 11.92 -21.36
CA GLN A 69 29.54 13.20 -21.23
C GLN A 69 28.16 13.18 -21.90
N GLY A 70 27.15 13.69 -21.19
CA GLY A 70 25.84 13.95 -21.78
C GLY A 70 24.71 14.06 -20.77
N GLN A 71 24.56 15.27 -20.22
CA GLN A 71 23.33 15.85 -19.64
C GLN A 71 22.89 15.39 -18.25
N GLU A 72 22.75 16.40 -17.39
CA GLU A 72 22.21 16.36 -16.04
C GLU A 72 20.74 15.94 -16.07
N GLU A 73 20.40 14.78 -15.50
CA GLU A 73 19.01 14.38 -15.25
C GLU A 73 18.93 13.77 -13.84
N ILE A 74 17.99 14.32 -13.08
CA ILE A 74 17.77 14.14 -11.66
C ILE A 74 17.59 12.65 -11.31
N CYS A 75 18.45 12.15 -10.43
CA CYS A 75 18.36 10.80 -9.86
C CYS A 75 17.16 10.73 -8.89
N GLY A 76 15.98 10.57 -9.47
CA GLY A 76 14.71 10.34 -8.77
C GLY A 76 13.99 9.16 -9.39
N ALA A 77 14.63 7.99 -9.39
CA ALA A 77 14.02 6.74 -9.84
C ALA A 77 12.97 6.25 -8.84
N PHE A 78 11.90 7.01 -8.64
CA PHE A 78 10.62 6.42 -8.31
C PHE A 78 10.21 5.62 -9.55
N SER A 79 10.11 4.30 -9.41
CA SER A 79 9.45 3.47 -10.43
C SER A 79 8.01 3.96 -10.55
N LEU A 80 7.78 4.87 -11.50
CA LEU A 80 6.44 5.32 -11.84
C LEU A 80 5.64 4.10 -12.25
N MET A 81 4.50 3.92 -11.60
CA MET A 81 3.58 2.84 -11.87
C MET A 81 3.17 2.90 -13.35
N GLN A 82 2.98 1.72 -13.93
CA GLN A 82 2.57 1.58 -15.33
C GLN A 82 1.32 2.43 -15.59
N GLY A 83 1.44 3.42 -16.48
CA GLY A 83 0.36 4.37 -16.81
C GLY A 83 0.56 5.82 -16.33
N GLN A 84 1.59 6.12 -15.53
CA GLN A 84 1.91 7.51 -15.18
C GLN A 84 2.60 8.22 -16.36
N ALA A 85 2.19 9.46 -16.62
CA ALA A 85 2.81 10.32 -17.63
C ALA A 85 3.99 11.10 -17.01
N LEU A 86 5.09 11.20 -17.77
CA LEU A 86 6.26 11.97 -17.40
C LEU A 86 6.12 13.39 -17.97
N ILE A 87 6.43 14.42 -17.18
CA ILE A 87 6.56 15.79 -17.67
C ILE A 87 7.97 15.94 -18.22
N GLY A 88 8.10 16.18 -19.53
CA GLY A 88 9.37 16.45 -20.19
C GLY A 88 9.92 17.82 -19.82
N LEU A 89 11.21 18.04 -20.11
CA LEU A 89 11.87 19.35 -19.94
C LEU A 89 11.24 20.46 -20.79
N ASP A 90 10.46 20.09 -21.81
CA ASP A 90 9.64 20.99 -22.63
C ASP A 90 8.26 21.29 -22.02
N GLY A 91 7.98 20.78 -20.81
CA GLY A 91 6.71 20.92 -20.09
C GLY A 91 5.59 20.02 -20.60
N LYS A 92 5.86 19.11 -21.55
CA LYS A 92 4.83 18.26 -22.15
C LYS A 92 4.73 16.90 -21.46
N LEU A 93 3.52 16.35 -21.44
CA LEU A 93 3.26 15.02 -20.89
C LEU A 93 3.59 13.93 -21.93
N SER A 94 4.53 13.06 -21.59
CA SER A 94 4.91 11.89 -22.40
C SER A 94 4.46 10.60 -21.72
N LYS A 95 3.98 9.64 -22.53
CA LYS A 95 3.63 8.30 -22.04
C LYS A 95 4.92 7.49 -21.87
N ASN A 96 5.11 6.90 -20.70
CA ASN A 96 6.26 6.04 -20.43
C ASN A 96 6.17 4.76 -21.29
N SER A 97 6.75 4.78 -22.50
CA SER A 97 6.73 3.66 -23.44
C SER A 97 7.84 2.67 -23.08
N LEU A 98 7.43 1.48 -22.67
CA LEU A 98 8.27 0.33 -22.35
C LEU A 98 9.16 -0.08 -23.54
N ALA A 99 10.35 0.50 -23.64
CA ALA A 99 11.44 -0.07 -24.41
C ALA A 99 12.77 0.30 -23.74
N SER A 100 13.45 -0.72 -23.21
CA SER A 100 14.80 -0.62 -22.64
C SER A 100 14.94 -0.06 -21.22
N GLN A 101 14.31 -0.72 -20.25
CA GLN A 101 14.91 -0.83 -18.91
C GLN A 101 14.79 -2.28 -18.45
N LYS A 102 15.92 -3.01 -18.50
CA LYS A 102 16.07 -4.28 -17.76
C LYS A 102 15.68 -3.99 -16.32
N ALA A 103 14.56 -4.56 -15.87
CA ALA A 103 14.02 -4.37 -14.54
C ALA A 103 14.98 -4.93 -13.48
N VAL A 104 15.94 -4.12 -13.06
CA VAL A 104 16.72 -4.35 -11.85
C VAL A 104 15.86 -3.85 -10.70
N GLY A 105 15.23 -4.78 -9.99
CA GLY A 105 14.86 -4.56 -8.60
C GLY A 105 13.42 -4.16 -8.28
N MET A 106 12.40 -4.65 -9.01
CA MET A 106 11.07 -4.77 -8.40
C MET A 106 11.17 -5.77 -7.24
N SER A 107 10.68 -5.38 -6.05
CA SER A 107 10.75 -6.18 -4.82
C SER A 107 10.33 -7.59 -5.16
N LYS A 108 11.32 -8.50 -5.18
CA LYS A 108 11.05 -9.85 -5.66
C LYS A 108 9.89 -10.39 -4.82
N ALA A 109 9.88 -10.28 -3.49
CA ALA A 109 8.86 -10.65 -2.48
C ALA A 109 7.43 -11.13 -2.90
N CYS A 110 6.94 -12.21 -2.28
CA CYS A 110 5.59 -12.74 -2.49
C CYS A 110 4.53 -11.76 -1.96
N SER A 111 3.41 -11.61 -2.66
CA SER A 111 2.40 -10.63 -2.27
C SER A 111 1.64 -11.01 -1.00
N VAL A 112 1.55 -12.30 -0.68
CA VAL A 112 0.86 -12.82 0.50
C VAL A 112 1.82 -12.91 1.69
N CYS A 113 2.89 -13.71 1.56
CA CYS A 113 3.81 -13.96 2.69
C CYS A 113 5.04 -13.06 2.75
N ARG A 114 5.21 -12.13 1.79
CA ARG A 114 6.34 -11.17 1.69
C ARG A 114 7.74 -11.79 1.60
N ARG A 115 7.87 -13.12 1.61
CA ARG A 115 9.15 -13.83 1.44
C ARG A 115 9.68 -13.70 0.02
N LEU A 116 11.01 -13.64 -0.12
CA LEU A 116 11.66 -13.78 -1.42
C LEU A 116 11.59 -15.25 -1.87
N ALA A 117 10.91 -15.50 -2.99
CA ALA A 117 10.99 -16.72 -3.78
C ALA A 117 11.72 -16.46 -5.12
N SER A 118 12.40 -17.49 -5.63
CA SER A 118 13.04 -17.49 -6.95
C SER A 118 12.02 -17.71 -8.07
N ILE A 119 11.03 -18.57 -7.84
CA ILE A 119 9.97 -18.92 -8.79
C ILE A 119 8.65 -18.31 -8.32
N ARG A 120 7.98 -17.60 -9.22
CA ARG A 120 6.75 -16.86 -8.93
C ARG A 120 5.77 -16.94 -10.07
N GLU A 121 4.51 -17.00 -9.71
CA GLU A 121 3.39 -16.92 -10.63
C GLU A 121 2.49 -15.75 -10.24
N ALA A 122 1.84 -15.14 -11.23
CA ALA A 122 0.88 -14.06 -10.97
C ALA A 122 -0.53 -14.65 -10.76
N CYS A 123 -1.23 -14.15 -9.74
CA CYS A 123 -2.65 -14.43 -9.56
C CYS A 123 -3.44 -13.97 -10.78
N ARG A 124 -4.29 -14.82 -11.38
CA ARG A 124 -5.06 -14.46 -12.58
C ARG A 124 -6.25 -13.54 -12.33
N LEU A 125 -6.53 -13.18 -11.08
CA LEU A 125 -7.63 -12.29 -10.71
C LEU A 125 -7.14 -10.90 -10.26
N CYS A 126 -5.94 -10.80 -9.68
CA CYS A 126 -5.43 -9.54 -9.15
C CYS A 126 -4.00 -9.20 -9.60
N ASP A 127 -3.42 -10.02 -10.48
CA ASP A 127 -2.09 -9.89 -11.08
C ASP A 127 -0.90 -9.77 -10.10
N GLN A 128 -1.14 -10.06 -8.82
CA GLN A 128 -0.10 -10.05 -7.78
C GLN A 128 0.80 -11.30 -7.87
N PHE A 129 2.11 -11.12 -7.69
CA PHE A 129 3.08 -12.21 -7.68
C PHE A 129 3.02 -13.04 -6.39
N LEU A 130 3.01 -14.36 -6.53
CA LEU A 130 2.92 -15.34 -5.45
C LEU A 130 4.14 -16.26 -5.45
N CYS A 131 4.54 -16.77 -4.28
CA CYS A 131 5.45 -17.91 -4.21
C CYS A 131 4.65 -19.21 -4.35
N CYS A 132 5.32 -20.32 -4.68
CA CYS A 132 4.67 -21.63 -4.88
C CYS A 132 3.87 -22.12 -3.65
N SER A 133 4.21 -21.66 -2.44
CA SER A 133 3.45 -22.00 -1.23
C SER A 133 2.19 -21.16 -1.02
N CYS A 134 2.10 -20.01 -1.68
CA CYS A 134 0.97 -19.08 -1.57
C CYS A 134 0.12 -19.03 -2.84
N SER A 135 0.54 -19.71 -3.92
CA SER A 135 -0.29 -19.96 -5.09
C SER A 135 -1.19 -21.15 -4.81
N GLY A 136 -2.49 -20.97 -5.04
CA GLY A 136 -3.47 -22.04 -5.15
C GLY A 136 -3.98 -22.15 -6.58
N CYS A 137 -4.58 -23.28 -6.93
CA CYS A 137 -5.25 -23.47 -8.21
C CYS A 137 -6.75 -23.69 -7.98
N CYS A 138 -7.57 -22.95 -8.73
CA CYS A 138 -9.02 -23.16 -8.69
C CYS A 138 -9.38 -24.55 -9.23
N SER A 139 -10.16 -25.33 -8.48
CA SER A 139 -10.61 -26.67 -8.90
C SER A 139 -11.50 -26.64 -10.15
N SER A 140 -12.26 -25.56 -10.36
CA SER A 140 -13.17 -25.43 -11.50
C SER A 140 -12.49 -24.91 -12.77
N CYS A 141 -11.75 -23.79 -12.69
CA CYS A 141 -11.16 -23.15 -13.87
C CYS A 141 -9.64 -23.33 -14.01
N ARG A 142 -8.99 -24.04 -13.09
CA ARG A 142 -7.54 -24.32 -13.06
C ARG A 142 -6.63 -23.08 -13.11
N ARG A 143 -7.18 -21.90 -12.83
CA ARG A 143 -6.41 -20.66 -12.77
C ARG A 143 -5.68 -20.55 -11.44
N VAL A 144 -4.46 -20.02 -11.49
CA VAL A 144 -3.66 -19.69 -10.31
C VAL A 144 -4.29 -18.50 -9.59
N CYS A 145 -4.50 -18.63 -8.29
CA CYS A 145 -5.17 -17.66 -7.43
C CYS A 145 -4.39 -17.46 -6.13
N CYS A 146 -4.43 -16.24 -5.58
CA CYS A 146 -3.92 -15.98 -4.23
C CYS A 146 -5.00 -16.32 -3.18
N SER A 147 -4.58 -16.44 -1.92
CA SER A 147 -5.49 -16.70 -0.79
C SER A 147 -6.59 -15.65 -0.60
N LEU A 148 -6.43 -14.44 -1.15
CA LEU A 148 -7.46 -13.39 -1.11
C LEU A 148 -8.46 -13.50 -2.27
N CYS A 149 -8.09 -14.17 -3.35
CA CYS A 149 -8.90 -14.35 -4.56
C CYS A 149 -9.50 -15.77 -4.66
N SER A 150 -9.36 -16.56 -3.59
CA SER A 150 -9.87 -17.92 -3.51
C SER A 150 -10.48 -18.21 -2.16
N VAL A 151 -11.50 -19.06 -2.13
CA VAL A 151 -12.07 -19.65 -0.92
C VAL A 151 -11.74 -21.13 -0.91
N THR A 152 -11.34 -21.63 0.25
CA THR A 152 -11.20 -23.07 0.46
C THR A 152 -12.53 -23.60 1.00
N GLU A 153 -13.22 -24.41 0.21
CA GLU A 153 -14.35 -25.17 0.72
C GLU A 153 -13.80 -26.33 1.55
N PHE A 154 -14.10 -26.29 2.84
CA PHE A 154 -13.75 -27.38 3.75
C PHE A 154 -14.82 -28.46 3.62
N ASN A 155 -14.55 -29.47 2.80
CA ASN A 155 -15.32 -30.70 2.78
C ASN A 155 -14.54 -31.76 3.56
N PRO A 156 -15.15 -32.51 4.50
CA PRO A 156 -14.46 -33.50 5.32
C PRO A 156 -13.74 -34.61 4.52
N SER A 157 -14.04 -34.74 3.23
CA SER A 157 -13.40 -35.70 2.33
C SER A 157 -12.21 -35.13 1.55
N LYS A 158 -12.25 -33.86 1.10
CA LYS A 158 -11.18 -33.17 0.36
C LYS A 158 -11.32 -31.66 0.46
N ASN A 159 -10.23 -30.94 0.71
CA ASN A 159 -10.20 -29.48 0.59
C ASN A 159 -10.15 -29.08 -0.88
N SER A 160 -11.19 -28.42 -1.39
CA SER A 160 -11.22 -27.80 -2.73
C SER A 160 -10.97 -26.31 -2.63
N THR A 161 -10.21 -25.75 -3.56
CA THR A 161 -9.98 -24.29 -3.63
C THR A 161 -10.73 -23.75 -4.84
N LEU A 162 -11.60 -22.78 -4.64
CA LEU A 162 -12.36 -22.14 -5.71
C LEU A 162 -11.99 -20.67 -5.79
N CYS A 163 -11.86 -20.12 -7.00
CA CYS A 163 -11.64 -18.68 -7.16
C CYS A 163 -12.95 -17.91 -6.96
N CYS A 164 -12.86 -16.64 -6.55
CA CYS A 164 -14.04 -15.80 -6.34
C CYS A 164 -14.96 -15.72 -7.56
N PHE A 165 -14.42 -15.87 -8.78
CA PHE A 165 -15.22 -15.85 -10.01
C PHE A 165 -15.97 -17.17 -10.29
N CYS A 166 -15.51 -18.31 -9.75
CA CYS A 166 -16.21 -19.58 -9.93
C CYS A 166 -17.18 -19.90 -8.79
N ILE A 167 -17.14 -19.12 -7.72
CA ILE A 167 -18.07 -19.22 -6.58
C ILE A 167 -19.33 -18.40 -6.84
N GLN A 168 -19.20 -17.31 -7.61
CA GLN A 168 -20.28 -16.41 -7.98
C GLN A 168 -21.03 -16.93 -9.20
#